data_AF-A0A3Q2D8V6-F1
#
_entry.id   AF-A0A3Q2D8V6-F1
#
_cell.length_a   1.000
_cell.length_b   1.000
_cell.length_c   1.000
_cell.angle_alpha   90.00
_cell.angle_beta   90.00
_cell.angle_gamma   90.00
#
_symmetry.space_group_name_H-M   'P 1'
#
loop_
_entity.id
_entity.type
_entity.pdbx_description
1 polymer ?
#
loop_
_entity_poly.entity_id
_entity_poly.type
_entity_poly.pdbx_seq_one_letter_code
_entity_poly.pdbx_strand_id
1 'polypeptide(L)'
;MRNLFGSAVLLHLMGLCFTQFPRPCANSEGLRTKECCPVWEGDGSPCGALSGRGFCTEVLVSEEPNGPQYPHDGIDDRERWPLAFFNRTCRCAGNYGGFNCGECRFGYWGANCAQYRESVRRNIMTMSTSEQQKFISYLNLAKNTINPDYVISTATRAEMGENGENPMFSDINTYDLFVWIHYYVSRDTFLGGPGNVWRDIDFAHESAAFLPWHRVFLLHWENEIRKITGDFNFTIPYWDWRNAQSCEVCTDALMGGRSSLNPNLISPASVFSSWKVICSQPEEYNNREALCNATGEGPLLRNPGNHDQNRVPRLPTSADVDFAVGLPGYETGNMDRFSNMSFRNVLEGFASPETGLAVPGQSTMHNSLHVFMNGSMSSVQGSANDPIFLLHHAFIDSIFERWLRNHQPPRSSYPRANAPIGHNDGYYMVPFLPLYRNGDYFLSNKALGYEYSYLLDPGQRFVQEFLTPYLQQAQDIWQWLLGAGILGALIASISAVVLVVARRRWKRNQRRKRASNYGERQPLLQSSSEEGSSSYQTTL
;
A
#
# COMPACT_ATOMS: atom_id res chain seq x y z
N MET A 1 28.70 60.31 9.46
CA MET A 1 29.18 59.01 9.98
C MET A 1 27.93 58.22 10.36
N ARG A 2 27.26 57.52 9.43
CA ARG A 2 27.49 56.10 9.05
C ARG A 2 27.58 55.19 10.29
N ASN A 3 26.46 54.57 10.68
CA ASN A 3 26.00 53.21 10.30
C ASN A 3 26.93 52.13 10.85
N LEU A 4 26.39 51.22 11.67
CA LEU A 4 26.82 49.85 12.07
C LEU A 4 25.82 49.45 13.19
N PHE A 5 25.07 48.35 13.24
CA PHE A 5 24.95 47.11 12.50
C PHE A 5 23.50 46.61 12.67
N GLY A 6 22.84 46.25 11.57
CA GLY A 6 21.60 45.50 11.57
C GLY A 6 21.60 44.61 10.35
N SER A 7 21.95 43.34 10.51
CA SER A 7 21.91 42.34 9.44
C SER A 7 21.71 40.97 10.05
N ALA A 8 20.52 40.42 9.89
CA ALA A 8 20.27 38.98 9.80
C ALA A 8 18.80 38.73 9.44
N VAL A 9 18.41 39.02 8.19
CA VAL A 9 17.31 38.31 7.53
C VAL A 9 17.71 38.12 6.08
N LEU A 10 18.45 37.05 5.81
CA LEU A 10 18.46 36.43 4.49
C LEU A 10 17.68 35.14 4.63
N LEU A 11 16.40 35.17 4.26
CA LEU A 11 15.66 33.96 3.94
C LEU A 11 16.33 33.34 2.72
N HIS A 12 17.22 32.37 2.96
CA HIS A 12 17.54 31.38 1.94
C HIS A 12 16.36 30.42 1.83
N LEU A 13 15.42 30.78 0.95
CA LEU A 13 14.58 29.82 0.25
C LEU A 13 15.51 28.96 -0.63
N MET A 14 16.20 27.99 -0.02
CA MET A 14 16.70 26.85 -0.76
C MET A 14 15.51 25.88 -0.85
N GLY A 15 14.89 25.85 -2.03
CA GLY A 15 13.90 24.85 -2.37
C GLY A 15 14.54 23.47 -2.20
N LEU A 16 14.08 22.72 -1.22
CA LEU A 16 14.46 21.34 -1.04
C LEU A 16 13.67 20.53 -2.08
N CYS A 17 14.36 20.12 -3.14
CA CYS A 17 13.89 19.10 -4.06
C CYS A 17 14.35 17.74 -3.53
N PHE A 18 13.54 16.71 -3.74
CA PHE A 18 13.72 15.39 -3.15
C PHE A 18 13.38 14.31 -4.24
N THR A 19 13.83 13.00 -4.19
CA THR A 19 13.69 11.91 -5.28
C THR A 19 13.25 10.43 -5.01
N GLN A 20 13.13 9.54 -6.04
CA GLN A 20 12.80 8.07 -5.99
C GLN A 20 13.86 7.31 -5.21
N PHE A 21 15.06 7.87 -5.28
CA PHE A 21 16.11 7.64 -4.34
C PHE A 21 15.73 8.33 -3.04
N PRO A 22 15.81 7.66 -1.88
CA PRO A 22 15.45 8.24 -0.60
C PRO A 22 15.79 9.72 -0.50
N ARG A 23 14.85 10.57 -0.07
CA ARG A 23 14.99 12.04 -0.03
C ARG A 23 16.39 12.53 0.43
N PRO A 24 17.04 11.92 1.44
CA PRO A 24 18.38 12.36 1.86
C PRO A 24 19.52 12.06 0.87
N CYS A 25 19.34 11.14 -0.07
CA CYS A 25 20.32 10.76 -1.10
C CYS A 25 20.14 11.54 -2.42
N ALA A 26 19.03 12.27 -2.53
CA ALA A 26 18.49 12.94 -3.70
C ALA A 26 19.23 14.24 -4.10
N ASN A 27 20.55 14.29 -4.00
CA ASN A 27 21.28 15.54 -4.10
C ASN A 27 22.67 15.35 -4.75
N SER A 28 23.32 16.47 -5.06
CA SER A 28 24.66 16.46 -5.66
C SER A 28 25.68 15.69 -4.82
N GLU A 29 25.59 15.73 -3.50
CA GLU A 29 26.52 15.01 -2.64
C GLU A 29 26.35 13.49 -2.81
N GLY A 30 25.14 12.97 -2.70
CA GLY A 30 24.83 11.55 -2.90
C GLY A 30 25.22 11.06 -4.30
N LEU A 31 24.94 11.85 -5.35
CA LEU A 31 25.33 11.51 -6.73
C LEU A 31 26.84 11.53 -6.96
N ARG A 32 27.57 12.45 -6.30
CA ARG A 32 29.03 12.59 -6.38
C ARG A 32 29.74 11.47 -5.64
N THR A 33 29.32 11.20 -4.40
CA THR A 33 29.92 10.14 -3.57
C THR A 33 29.46 8.75 -3.99
N LYS A 34 28.35 8.66 -4.75
CA LYS A 34 27.65 7.42 -5.08
C LYS A 34 27.24 6.62 -3.84
N GLU A 35 27.03 7.30 -2.71
CA GLU A 35 26.61 6.70 -1.45
C GLU A 35 25.19 7.14 -1.08
N CYS A 36 24.30 6.17 -0.88
CA CYS A 36 22.97 6.39 -0.31
C CYS A 36 22.85 5.60 1.00
N CYS A 37 23.41 6.16 2.07
CA CYS A 37 23.41 5.60 3.42
C CYS A 37 22.82 6.58 4.44
N PRO A 38 21.52 6.91 4.33
CA PRO A 38 20.87 7.90 5.18
C PRO A 38 20.91 7.51 6.65
N VAL A 39 20.95 8.54 7.49
CA VAL A 39 20.89 8.42 8.95
C VAL A 39 19.51 7.90 9.37
N TRP A 40 19.50 6.97 10.32
CA TRP A 40 18.29 6.61 11.02
C TRP A 40 18.12 7.50 12.26
N GLU A 41 16.98 8.18 12.37
CA GLU A 41 16.71 9.14 13.45
C GLU A 41 16.75 8.51 14.85
N GLY A 42 16.50 7.20 14.96
CA GLY A 42 16.44 6.51 16.24
C GLY A 42 17.77 6.45 16.99
N ASP A 43 18.91 6.46 16.28
CA ASP A 43 20.24 6.47 16.90
C ASP A 43 21.24 7.47 16.30
N GLY A 44 20.83 8.23 15.29
CA GLY A 44 21.65 9.26 14.65
C GLY A 44 22.79 8.72 13.79
N SER A 45 22.83 7.41 13.52
CA SER A 45 23.89 6.80 12.71
C SER A 45 23.41 6.39 11.30
N PRO A 46 24.30 6.40 10.29
CA PRO A 46 24.01 5.87 8.96
C PRO A 46 23.52 4.41 9.05
N CYS A 47 22.39 4.12 8.42
CA CYS A 47 21.78 2.79 8.39
C CYS A 47 21.45 2.18 9.77
N GLY A 48 21.37 2.99 10.83
CA GLY A 48 21.14 2.51 12.20
C GLY A 48 22.25 1.61 12.74
N ALA A 49 23.49 1.87 12.35
CA ALA A 49 24.66 1.08 12.72
C ALA A 49 24.94 1.03 14.23
N LEU A 50 24.71 2.13 14.97
CA LEU A 50 24.91 2.17 16.42
C LEU A 50 23.96 1.22 17.17
N SER A 51 22.76 1.01 16.63
CA SER A 51 21.76 0.07 17.14
C SER A 51 21.85 -1.32 16.51
N GLY A 52 22.84 -1.55 15.64
CA GLY A 52 23.01 -2.81 14.92
C GLY A 52 21.88 -3.13 13.93
N ARG A 53 21.14 -2.12 13.46
CA ARG A 53 20.03 -2.29 12.51
C ARG A 53 20.51 -2.54 11.09
N GLY A 54 21.68 -2.02 10.73
CA GLY A 54 22.25 -2.17 9.41
C GLY A 54 23.57 -1.42 9.28
N PHE A 55 24.20 -1.56 8.11
CA PHE A 55 25.49 -0.93 7.84
C PHE A 55 25.52 -0.40 6.41
N CYS A 56 26.26 0.69 6.21
CA CYS A 56 26.54 1.19 4.86
C CYS A 56 27.58 0.30 4.20
N THR A 57 27.21 -0.36 3.09
CA THR A 57 28.06 -1.34 2.42
C THR A 57 28.09 -1.13 0.91
N GLU A 58 29.18 -1.59 0.28
CA GLU A 58 29.26 -1.70 -1.18
C GLU A 58 28.11 -2.55 -1.74
N VAL A 59 27.57 -2.12 -2.87
CA VAL A 59 26.54 -2.83 -3.61
C VAL A 59 27.21 -3.86 -4.51
N LEU A 60 26.93 -5.13 -4.25
CA LEU A 60 27.42 -6.25 -5.04
C LEU A 60 26.35 -6.72 -6.01
N VAL A 61 26.51 -6.39 -7.29
CA VAL A 61 25.62 -6.84 -8.37
C VAL A 61 26.04 -8.23 -8.87
N SER A 62 25.10 -8.95 -9.48
CA SER A 62 25.39 -10.26 -10.09
C SER A 62 26.24 -10.09 -11.35
N GLU A 63 27.21 -10.99 -11.55
CA GLU A 63 28.02 -11.09 -12.78
C GLU A 63 27.52 -12.19 -13.73
N GLU A 64 26.39 -12.83 -13.41
CA GLU A 64 25.76 -13.82 -14.27
C GLU A 64 25.29 -13.17 -15.59
N PRO A 65 25.51 -13.80 -16.75
CA PRO A 65 25.19 -13.21 -18.05
C PRO A 65 23.69 -13.02 -18.23
N ASN A 66 23.30 -11.96 -18.94
CA ASN A 66 21.92 -11.76 -19.40
C ASN A 66 21.69 -12.50 -20.73
N GLY A 67 20.42 -12.69 -21.09
CA GLY A 67 20.04 -13.22 -22.40
C GLY A 67 20.38 -12.25 -23.55
N PRO A 68 20.36 -12.74 -24.81
CA PRO A 68 20.81 -11.98 -25.98
C PRO A 68 19.83 -10.89 -26.46
N GLN A 69 18.68 -10.71 -25.79
CA GLN A 69 17.61 -9.81 -26.23
C GLN A 69 18.00 -8.34 -26.20
N TYR A 70 18.94 -7.96 -25.33
CA TYR A 70 19.42 -6.58 -25.21
C TYR A 70 20.89 -6.50 -25.67
N PRO A 71 21.17 -5.96 -26.86
CA PRO A 71 22.50 -5.98 -27.47
C PRO A 71 23.35 -4.74 -27.14
N HIS A 72 22.98 -3.99 -26.10
CA HIS A 72 23.65 -2.75 -25.72
C HIS A 72 24.24 -2.88 -24.31
N ASP A 73 25.37 -2.22 -24.07
CA ASP A 73 26.03 -2.18 -22.76
C ASP A 73 26.46 -0.75 -22.45
N GLY A 74 26.24 -0.32 -21.22
CA GLY A 74 26.68 0.96 -20.67
C GLY A 74 25.90 2.18 -21.14
N ILE A 75 24.67 2.00 -21.64
CA ILE A 75 23.86 3.10 -22.17
C ILE A 75 22.56 3.35 -21.39
N ASP A 76 22.08 2.37 -20.62
CA ASP A 76 20.87 2.49 -19.83
C ASP A 76 21.17 2.47 -18.33
N ASP A 77 20.68 3.47 -17.60
CA ASP A 77 20.92 3.62 -16.15
C ASP A 77 20.38 2.45 -15.31
N ARG A 78 19.50 1.62 -15.89
CA ARG A 78 18.89 0.44 -15.28
C ARG A 78 19.78 -0.80 -15.37
N GLU A 79 20.81 -0.76 -16.22
CA GLU A 79 21.84 -1.78 -16.25
C GLU A 79 22.57 -1.86 -14.91
N ARG A 80 22.80 -3.09 -14.43
CA ARG A 80 23.49 -3.37 -13.16
C ARG A 80 22.98 -2.50 -12.01
N TRP A 81 21.65 -2.35 -11.91
CA TRP A 81 21.00 -1.50 -10.91
C TRP A 81 21.52 -1.77 -9.49
N PRO A 82 21.82 -0.72 -8.70
CA PRO A 82 21.65 0.72 -8.94
C PRO A 82 22.96 1.46 -9.32
N LEU A 83 23.97 0.76 -9.88
CA LEU A 83 25.36 1.26 -9.93
C LEU A 83 25.58 2.53 -10.76
N ALA A 84 24.65 2.88 -11.66
CA ALA A 84 24.66 4.19 -12.33
C ALA A 84 24.59 5.34 -11.31
N PHE A 85 23.81 5.18 -10.25
CA PHE A 85 23.57 6.19 -9.23
C PHE A 85 24.40 5.95 -7.96
N PHE A 86 24.34 4.74 -7.39
CA PHE A 86 24.93 4.45 -6.08
C PHE A 86 25.72 3.13 -6.09
N ASN A 87 26.96 3.18 -5.61
CA ASN A 87 27.78 1.99 -5.34
C ASN A 87 27.75 1.57 -3.87
N ARG A 88 27.22 2.40 -2.97
CA ARG A 88 27.08 2.10 -1.54
C ARG A 88 25.67 2.39 -1.06
N THR A 89 25.05 1.42 -0.38
CA THR A 89 23.70 1.54 0.19
C THR A 89 23.59 0.86 1.55
N CYS A 90 22.52 1.14 2.28
CA CYS A 90 22.25 0.45 3.53
C CYS A 90 21.91 -1.03 3.32
N ARG A 91 22.65 -1.90 4.00
CA ARG A 91 22.31 -3.32 4.15
C ARG A 91 21.81 -3.58 5.57
N CYS A 92 20.53 -3.91 5.68
CA CYS A 92 19.88 -4.13 6.96
C CYS A 92 20.18 -5.52 7.53
N ALA A 93 20.26 -5.61 8.85
CA ALA A 93 20.53 -6.83 9.59
C ALA A 93 19.21 -7.53 10.00
N GLY A 94 19.18 -8.86 9.97
CA GLY A 94 18.05 -9.64 10.46
C GLY A 94 16.72 -9.26 9.79
N ASN A 95 15.76 -8.81 10.62
CA ASN A 95 14.41 -8.45 10.19
C ASN A 95 14.20 -6.93 10.04
N TYR A 96 15.28 -6.13 10.05
CA TYR A 96 15.19 -4.71 9.75
C TYR A 96 15.07 -4.48 8.24
N GLY A 97 14.44 -3.38 7.85
CA GLY A 97 14.18 -3.03 6.47
C GLY A 97 14.08 -1.52 6.26
N GLY A 98 13.69 -1.11 5.05
CA GLY A 98 13.64 0.29 4.66
C GLY A 98 15.00 0.84 4.23
N PHE A 99 14.99 2.03 3.64
CA PHE A 99 16.16 2.60 2.98
C PHE A 99 17.29 3.05 3.94
N ASN A 100 16.96 3.30 5.22
CA ASN A 100 17.90 3.62 6.30
C ASN A 100 17.94 2.52 7.38
N CYS A 101 17.37 1.34 7.10
CA CYS A 101 17.18 0.26 8.07
C CYS A 101 16.34 0.62 9.30
N GLY A 102 15.52 1.68 9.22
CA GLY A 102 14.63 2.13 10.29
C GLY A 102 13.28 1.40 10.33
N GLU A 103 12.92 0.71 9.27
CA GLU A 103 11.68 -0.06 9.17
C GLU A 103 11.93 -1.55 9.48
N CYS A 104 10.91 -2.36 9.28
CA CYS A 104 11.00 -3.81 9.38
C CYS A 104 10.86 -4.45 8.00
N ARG A 105 11.50 -5.61 7.83
CA ARG A 105 11.27 -6.50 6.70
C ARG A 105 9.79 -6.87 6.63
N PHE A 106 9.25 -7.06 5.42
CA PHE A 106 7.86 -7.46 5.21
C PHE A 106 7.45 -8.62 6.12
N GLY A 107 6.31 -8.46 6.81
CA GLY A 107 5.76 -9.40 7.78
C GLY A 107 6.26 -9.23 9.22
N TYR A 108 7.31 -8.45 9.44
CA TYR A 108 7.82 -8.13 10.78
C TYR A 108 7.43 -6.71 11.20
N TRP A 109 7.26 -6.54 12.52
CA TRP A 109 6.69 -5.35 13.13
C TRP A 109 7.31 -5.09 14.52
N GLY A 110 6.99 -3.90 15.06
CA GLY A 110 7.45 -3.43 16.36
C GLY A 110 8.83 -2.78 16.31
N ALA A 111 9.21 -2.08 17.38
CA ALA A 111 10.42 -1.26 17.44
C ALA A 111 11.72 -2.02 17.14
N ASN A 112 11.76 -3.33 17.40
CA ASN A 112 12.92 -4.21 17.16
C ASN A 112 12.66 -5.26 16.07
N CYS A 113 11.57 -5.13 15.30
CA CYS A 113 11.21 -6.06 14.22
C CYS A 113 11.13 -7.54 14.65
N ALA A 114 10.70 -7.76 15.90
CA ALA A 114 10.61 -9.08 16.52
C ALA A 114 9.19 -9.68 16.45
N GLN A 115 8.19 -8.87 16.08
CA GLN A 115 6.80 -9.31 16.02
C GLN A 115 6.45 -9.69 14.59
N TYR A 116 6.24 -10.99 14.35
CA TYR A 116 5.72 -11.44 13.07
C TYR A 116 4.19 -11.31 13.07
N ARG A 117 3.63 -10.72 12.02
CA ARG A 117 2.18 -10.54 11.86
C ARG A 117 1.76 -10.76 10.42
N GLU A 118 0.72 -11.57 10.26
CA GLU A 118 0.09 -11.83 8.98
C GLU A 118 -1.08 -10.89 8.75
N SER A 119 -1.15 -10.30 7.56
CA SER A 119 -2.31 -9.54 7.09
C SER A 119 -3.06 -10.31 6.00
N VAL A 120 -4.38 -10.11 5.89
CA VAL A 120 -5.20 -10.85 4.91
C VAL A 120 -5.75 -9.90 3.87
N ARG A 121 -5.36 -10.11 2.61
CA ARG A 121 -5.96 -9.45 1.43
C ARG A 121 -7.30 -10.12 1.11
N ARG A 122 -8.34 -9.32 0.92
CA ARG A 122 -9.73 -9.78 0.71
C ARG A 122 -10.23 -9.42 -0.68
N ASN A 123 -11.23 -10.17 -1.17
CA ASN A 123 -11.92 -9.81 -2.41
C ASN A 123 -12.73 -8.53 -2.17
N ILE A 124 -12.45 -7.48 -2.94
CA ILE A 124 -13.14 -6.19 -2.80
C ILE A 124 -14.66 -6.32 -2.92
N MET A 125 -15.16 -7.26 -3.72
CA MET A 125 -16.59 -7.50 -3.92
C MET A 125 -17.30 -8.06 -2.67
N THR A 126 -16.53 -8.60 -1.71
CA THR A 126 -17.04 -9.21 -0.48
C THR A 126 -16.74 -8.39 0.79
N MET A 127 -16.01 -7.28 0.64
CA MET A 127 -15.72 -6.35 1.72
C MET A 127 -16.96 -5.54 2.08
N SER A 128 -17.01 -5.04 3.32
CA SER A 128 -18.09 -4.14 3.72
C SER A 128 -17.99 -2.80 2.98
N THR A 129 -19.09 -2.05 2.89
CA THR A 129 -19.09 -0.73 2.28
C THR A 129 -18.11 0.24 2.94
N SER A 130 -17.92 0.15 4.27
CA SER A 130 -16.96 1.00 4.98
C SER A 130 -15.51 0.63 4.66
N GLU A 131 -15.20 -0.67 4.52
CA GLU A 131 -13.88 -1.14 4.10
C GLU A 131 -13.57 -0.74 2.66
N GLN A 132 -14.55 -0.85 1.75
CA GLN A 132 -14.44 -0.39 0.37
C GLN A 132 -14.19 1.12 0.31
N GLN A 133 -15.01 1.91 1.01
CA GLN A 133 -14.84 3.37 1.07
C GLN A 133 -13.49 3.76 1.69
N LYS A 134 -13.00 3.03 2.71
CA LYS A 134 -11.67 3.26 3.28
C LYS A 134 -10.58 3.08 2.23
N PHE A 135 -10.63 2.00 1.45
CA PHE A 135 -9.68 1.75 0.37
C PHE A 135 -9.67 2.89 -0.65
N ILE A 136 -10.84 3.28 -1.17
CA ILE A 136 -10.96 4.40 -2.13
C ILE A 136 -10.43 5.71 -1.53
N SER A 137 -10.78 5.99 -0.27
CA SER A 137 -10.31 7.20 0.43
C SER A 137 -8.80 7.22 0.61
N TYR A 138 -8.17 6.08 0.89
CA TYR A 138 -6.72 5.98 1.06
C TYR A 138 -5.98 6.12 -0.26
N LEU A 139 -6.51 5.58 -1.36
CA LEU A 139 -5.94 5.83 -2.69
C LEU A 139 -6.02 7.31 -3.04
N ASN A 140 -7.16 7.96 -2.77
CA ASN A 140 -7.31 9.38 -3.03
C ASN A 140 -6.40 10.24 -2.13
N LEU A 141 -6.22 9.86 -0.85
CA LEU A 141 -5.22 10.48 0.03
C LEU A 141 -3.81 10.33 -0.55
N ALA A 142 -3.42 9.11 -0.97
CA ALA A 142 -2.12 8.83 -1.56
C ALA A 142 -1.86 9.66 -2.83
N LYS A 143 -2.87 9.84 -3.68
CA LYS A 143 -2.80 10.67 -4.90
C LYS A 143 -2.62 12.16 -4.60
N ASN A 144 -2.99 12.61 -3.40
CA ASN A 144 -2.92 14.02 -3.00
C ASN A 144 -1.87 14.30 -1.91
N THR A 145 -1.07 13.30 -1.51
CA THR A 145 -0.05 13.43 -0.46
C THR A 145 1.33 13.21 -1.04
N ILE A 146 2.17 14.25 -1.01
CA ILE A 146 3.59 14.15 -1.38
C ILE A 146 4.25 13.06 -0.54
N ASN A 147 4.94 12.12 -1.18
CA ASN A 147 5.54 11.00 -0.46
C ASN A 147 6.71 11.49 0.41
N PRO A 148 6.75 11.22 1.72
CA PRO A 148 7.72 11.81 2.62
C PRO A 148 9.14 11.24 2.48
N ASP A 149 9.30 10.08 1.85
CA ASP A 149 10.57 9.33 1.83
C ASP A 149 11.19 9.23 0.44
N TYR A 150 10.35 9.28 -0.57
CA TYR A 150 10.67 9.03 -1.96
C TYR A 150 9.93 9.98 -2.87
N VAL A 151 10.45 10.08 -4.07
CA VAL A 151 10.19 11.14 -5.03
C VAL A 151 10.60 10.67 -6.43
N ILE A 152 11.07 11.44 -7.43
CA ILE A 152 11.48 10.83 -8.73
C ILE A 152 12.70 11.46 -9.42
N SER A 153 13.32 10.69 -10.32
CA SER A 153 14.25 11.22 -11.32
C SER A 153 13.49 11.82 -12.50
N THR A 154 13.92 12.99 -12.97
CA THR A 154 13.35 13.61 -14.18
C THR A 154 14.32 13.64 -15.35
N ALA A 155 15.50 13.04 -15.19
CA ALA A 155 16.53 12.95 -16.22
C ALA A 155 17.36 11.67 -16.07
N THR A 156 18.11 11.33 -17.10
CA THR A 156 19.11 10.25 -17.07
C THR A 156 20.29 10.62 -16.17
N ARG A 157 21.08 9.62 -15.75
CA ARG A 157 22.29 9.88 -14.97
C ARG A 157 23.29 10.72 -15.74
N ALA A 158 23.38 10.55 -17.06
CA ALA A 158 24.26 11.32 -17.93
C ALA A 158 23.93 12.84 -17.89
N GLU A 159 22.64 13.19 -17.92
CA GLU A 159 22.18 14.58 -17.87
C GLU A 159 22.43 15.26 -16.51
N MET A 160 22.59 14.48 -15.44
CA MET A 160 22.91 15.01 -14.11
C MET A 160 24.38 15.43 -13.95
N GLY A 161 25.22 15.18 -14.96
CA GLY A 161 26.66 15.46 -14.96
C GLY A 161 27.47 14.41 -14.20
N GLU A 162 28.71 14.12 -14.61
CA GLU A 162 29.52 13.02 -14.07
C GLU A 162 29.63 13.04 -12.54
N ASN A 163 29.70 14.23 -11.93
CA ASN A 163 29.80 14.37 -10.47
C ASN A 163 28.47 14.80 -9.81
N GLY A 164 27.34 14.71 -10.53
CA GLY A 164 26.04 15.13 -10.00
C GLY A 164 25.92 16.65 -9.83
N GLU A 165 26.58 17.43 -10.69
CA GLU A 165 26.54 18.89 -10.65
C GLU A 165 25.12 19.45 -10.86
N ASN A 166 24.25 18.68 -11.52
CA ASN A 166 22.88 19.04 -11.83
C ASN A 166 21.89 17.96 -11.35
N PRO A 167 21.56 17.90 -10.05
CA PRO A 167 20.61 16.91 -9.54
C PRO A 167 19.19 17.20 -10.09
N MET A 168 18.67 16.31 -10.95
CA MET A 168 17.42 16.52 -11.69
C MET A 168 16.28 15.63 -11.19
N PHE A 169 15.49 16.22 -10.32
CA PHE A 169 14.80 15.49 -9.27
C PHE A 169 13.53 16.24 -8.85
N SER A 170 12.40 15.54 -8.71
CA SER A 170 11.10 16.19 -8.49
C SER A 170 10.26 15.52 -7.42
N ASP A 171 9.49 16.36 -6.71
CA ASP A 171 8.38 15.98 -5.85
C ASP A 171 7.32 15.14 -6.58
N ILE A 172 6.77 14.16 -5.87
CA ILE A 172 5.70 13.28 -6.36
C ILE A 172 4.78 12.89 -5.21
N ASN A 173 3.51 12.66 -5.52
CA ASN A 173 2.57 12.09 -4.55
C ASN A 173 2.78 10.58 -4.40
N THR A 174 2.29 10.04 -3.29
CA THR A 174 2.49 8.63 -2.92
C THR A 174 1.90 7.65 -3.91
N TYR A 175 0.79 7.99 -4.57
CA TYR A 175 0.24 7.11 -5.62
C TYR A 175 1.11 7.15 -6.89
N ASP A 176 1.47 8.34 -7.34
CA ASP A 176 2.21 8.56 -8.57
C ASP A 176 3.67 8.13 -8.50
N LEU A 177 4.24 8.03 -7.31
CA LEU A 177 5.51 7.34 -7.08
C LEU A 177 5.50 5.96 -7.74
N PHE A 178 4.46 5.16 -7.48
CA PHE A 178 4.36 3.80 -8.00
C PHE A 178 4.00 3.77 -9.49
N VAL A 179 3.24 4.75 -9.96
CA VAL A 179 3.04 4.94 -11.41
C VAL A 179 4.39 5.19 -12.11
N TRP A 180 5.22 6.07 -11.56
CA TRP A 180 6.52 6.38 -12.12
C TRP A 180 7.49 5.19 -12.05
N ILE A 181 7.50 4.43 -10.94
CA ILE A 181 8.29 3.19 -10.79
C ILE A 181 7.96 2.20 -11.92
N HIS A 182 6.67 1.99 -12.19
CA HIS A 182 6.19 1.09 -13.25
C HIS A 182 6.49 1.62 -14.66
N TYR A 183 6.39 2.93 -14.87
CA TYR A 183 6.86 3.58 -16.10
C TYR A 183 8.37 3.35 -16.31
N TYR A 184 9.19 3.61 -15.29
CA TYR A 184 10.65 3.59 -15.40
C TYR A 184 11.19 2.18 -15.66
N VAL A 185 10.54 1.16 -15.11
CA VAL A 185 10.92 -0.24 -15.36
C VAL A 185 10.58 -0.71 -16.79
N SER A 186 9.58 -0.08 -17.42
CA SER A 186 9.00 -0.50 -18.72
C SER A 186 9.29 0.47 -19.89
N ARG A 187 10.16 1.46 -19.68
CA ARG A 187 10.48 2.46 -20.72
C ARG A 187 11.56 1.95 -21.69
N ASP A 188 11.55 2.45 -22.93
CA ASP A 188 12.52 2.06 -23.98
C ASP A 188 13.91 2.64 -23.72
N THR A 189 15.01 1.93 -23.98
CA THR A 189 16.35 2.52 -23.84
C THR A 189 16.58 3.63 -24.87
N PHE A 190 17.14 4.76 -24.46
CA PHE A 190 17.55 5.83 -25.38
C PHE A 190 18.89 5.46 -26.05
N LEU A 191 18.93 5.48 -27.39
CA LEU A 191 20.13 5.16 -28.18
C LEU A 191 20.86 6.41 -28.71
N GLY A 192 20.38 7.59 -28.33
CA GLY A 192 20.89 8.87 -28.81
C GLY A 192 20.14 9.36 -30.06
N GLY A 193 19.61 10.58 -29.99
CA GLY A 193 18.85 11.22 -31.05
C GLY A 193 17.33 11.05 -30.88
N PRO A 194 16.51 12.03 -31.33
CA PRO A 194 15.06 12.02 -31.18
C PRO A 194 14.40 10.73 -31.70
N GLY A 195 13.74 9.99 -30.81
CA GLY A 195 12.95 8.80 -31.15
C GLY A 195 13.80 7.55 -31.47
N ASN A 196 15.13 7.66 -31.41
CA ASN A 196 16.03 6.53 -31.60
C ASN A 196 16.15 5.74 -30.30
N VAL A 197 15.36 4.67 -30.19
CA VAL A 197 15.21 3.89 -28.96
C VAL A 197 15.25 2.39 -29.22
N TRP A 198 15.70 1.63 -28.22
CA TRP A 198 15.54 0.18 -28.18
C TRP A 198 14.29 -0.18 -27.36
N ARG A 199 13.31 -0.81 -28.02
CA ARG A 199 11.99 -1.12 -27.43
C ARG A 199 11.90 -2.52 -26.82
N ASP A 200 12.79 -3.43 -27.20
CA ASP A 200 12.74 -4.83 -26.73
C ASP A 200 13.49 -4.95 -25.39
N ILE A 201 13.02 -4.19 -24.40
CA ILE A 201 13.56 -4.15 -23.03
C ILE A 201 12.44 -3.83 -22.02
N ASP A 202 12.34 -4.65 -20.99
CA ASP A 202 11.50 -4.44 -19.82
C ASP A 202 12.19 -5.13 -18.64
N PHE A 203 12.14 -4.55 -17.44
CA PHE A 203 12.77 -5.11 -16.24
C PHE A 203 11.76 -5.72 -15.25
N ALA A 204 10.46 -5.70 -15.58
CA ALA A 204 9.35 -6.18 -14.76
C ALA A 204 8.32 -7.01 -15.54
N HIS A 205 8.42 -7.11 -16.86
CA HIS A 205 7.50 -7.88 -17.71
C HIS A 205 8.25 -8.77 -18.70
N GLU A 206 7.50 -9.59 -19.41
CA GLU A 206 7.90 -10.46 -20.52
C GLU A 206 8.92 -11.55 -20.16
N SER A 207 9.28 -11.69 -18.87
CA SER A 207 10.30 -12.63 -18.40
C SER A 207 10.18 -12.91 -16.89
N ALA A 208 11.05 -13.76 -16.36
CA ALA A 208 11.01 -14.39 -15.04
C ALA A 208 10.78 -13.45 -13.85
N ALA A 209 11.22 -12.18 -13.86
CA ALA A 209 10.94 -11.22 -12.80
C ALA A 209 9.47 -10.78 -12.68
N PHE A 210 8.61 -11.05 -13.66
CA PHE A 210 7.23 -10.56 -13.68
C PHE A 210 6.49 -10.72 -12.35
N LEU A 211 6.44 -11.93 -11.82
CA LEU A 211 5.68 -12.21 -10.59
C LEU A 211 6.38 -11.69 -9.32
N PRO A 212 7.68 -11.97 -9.07
CA PRO A 212 8.37 -11.42 -7.89
C PRO A 212 8.45 -9.89 -7.87
N TRP A 213 8.65 -9.25 -9.02
CA TRP A 213 8.73 -7.80 -9.13
C TRP A 213 7.41 -7.15 -8.73
N HIS A 214 6.29 -7.58 -9.34
CA HIS A 214 4.97 -7.04 -9.02
C HIS A 214 4.53 -7.35 -7.57
N ARG A 215 5.02 -8.45 -6.99
CA ARG A 215 4.83 -8.76 -5.57
C ARG A 215 5.50 -7.73 -4.66
N VAL A 216 6.78 -7.44 -4.88
CA VAL A 216 7.52 -6.42 -4.13
C VAL A 216 6.92 -5.04 -4.35
N PHE A 217 6.53 -4.75 -5.59
CA PHE A 217 5.83 -3.53 -5.96
C PHE A 217 4.57 -3.30 -5.12
N LEU A 218 3.69 -4.30 -5.01
CA LEU A 218 2.47 -4.22 -4.19
C LEU A 218 2.79 -4.09 -2.69
N LEU A 219 3.79 -4.80 -2.19
CA LEU A 219 4.20 -4.72 -0.78
C LEU A 219 4.74 -3.33 -0.43
N HIS A 220 5.55 -2.76 -1.32
CA HIS A 220 6.08 -1.42 -1.14
C HIS A 220 4.96 -0.37 -1.21
N TRP A 221 4.04 -0.49 -2.18
CA TRP A 221 2.88 0.40 -2.30
C TRP A 221 1.98 0.35 -1.06
N GLU A 222 1.68 -0.85 -0.59
CA GLU A 222 0.90 -1.05 0.63
C GLU A 222 1.58 -0.42 1.86
N ASN A 223 2.90 -0.56 1.98
CA ASN A 223 3.67 0.01 3.08
C ASN A 223 3.66 1.55 3.08
N GLU A 224 3.83 2.18 1.92
CA GLU A 224 3.80 3.65 1.80
C GLU A 224 2.40 4.20 2.12
N ILE A 225 1.33 3.51 1.72
CA ILE A 225 -0.04 3.89 2.11
C ILE A 225 -0.24 3.74 3.62
N ARG A 226 0.25 2.65 4.24
CA ARG A 226 0.18 2.46 5.70
C ARG A 226 0.87 3.60 6.45
N LYS A 227 2.03 4.06 5.97
CA LYS A 227 2.81 5.15 6.58
C LYS A 227 2.05 6.48 6.55
N ILE A 228 1.50 6.88 5.40
CA ILE A 228 0.79 8.17 5.29
C ILE A 228 -0.59 8.16 5.95
N THR A 229 -1.21 7.00 6.11
CA THR A 229 -2.54 6.87 6.75
C THR A 229 -2.46 6.64 8.25
N GLY A 230 -1.33 6.09 8.74
CA GLY A 230 -1.19 5.56 10.10
C GLY A 230 -1.97 4.26 10.35
N ASP A 231 -2.70 3.73 9.35
CA ASP A 231 -3.40 2.46 9.44
C ASP A 231 -2.50 1.31 8.99
N PHE A 232 -1.67 0.83 9.91
CA PHE A 232 -0.79 -0.31 9.64
C PHE A 232 -1.53 -1.63 9.44
N ASN A 233 -2.86 -1.72 9.62
CA ASN A 233 -3.66 -2.90 9.27
C ASN A 233 -4.19 -2.84 7.83
N PHE A 234 -3.98 -1.74 7.12
CA PHE A 234 -4.38 -1.60 5.72
C PHE A 234 -3.78 -2.72 4.86
N THR A 235 -4.58 -3.25 3.95
CA THR A 235 -4.13 -4.17 2.90
C THR A 235 -4.75 -3.78 1.57
N ILE A 236 -4.03 -4.04 0.48
CA ILE A 236 -4.54 -3.91 -0.88
C ILE A 236 -5.47 -5.10 -1.15
N PRO A 237 -6.77 -4.88 -1.45
CA PRO A 237 -7.68 -5.94 -1.80
C PRO A 237 -7.45 -6.42 -3.24
N TYR A 238 -8.05 -7.54 -3.60
CA TYR A 238 -8.01 -8.07 -4.97
C TYR A 238 -9.40 -8.06 -5.61
N TRP A 239 -9.45 -8.06 -6.93
CA TRP A 239 -10.66 -8.36 -7.70
C TRP A 239 -10.48 -9.72 -8.38
N ASP A 240 -11.29 -10.67 -7.93
CA ASP A 240 -11.40 -11.98 -8.58
C ASP A 240 -12.20 -11.83 -9.87
N TRP A 241 -11.51 -11.56 -10.97
CA TRP A 241 -12.12 -11.35 -12.28
C TRP A 241 -12.45 -12.65 -13.01
N ARG A 242 -12.25 -13.82 -12.40
CA ARG A 242 -12.52 -15.11 -13.07
C ARG A 242 -13.97 -15.20 -13.49
N ASN A 243 -14.19 -15.52 -14.77
CA ASN A 243 -15.50 -15.64 -15.39
C ASN A 243 -16.28 -14.31 -15.46
N ALA A 244 -15.65 -13.17 -15.16
CA ALA A 244 -16.26 -11.87 -15.34
C ALA A 244 -16.62 -11.64 -16.82
N GLN A 245 -17.78 -11.06 -17.06
CA GLN A 245 -18.26 -10.69 -18.40
C GLN A 245 -18.17 -9.19 -18.65
N SER A 246 -17.96 -8.42 -17.58
CA SER A 246 -17.90 -6.96 -17.58
C SER A 246 -17.00 -6.49 -16.44
N CYS A 247 -16.72 -5.18 -16.38
CA CYS A 247 -16.00 -4.59 -15.25
C CYS A 247 -16.95 -4.43 -14.04
N GLU A 248 -17.03 -5.43 -13.18
CA GLU A 248 -17.90 -5.43 -11.99
C GLU A 248 -17.49 -4.37 -10.95
N VAL A 249 -16.20 -4.03 -10.89
CA VAL A 249 -15.66 -3.00 -9.99
C VAL A 249 -15.82 -1.57 -10.54
N CYS A 250 -16.23 -1.41 -11.80
CA CYS A 250 -16.44 -0.10 -12.44
C CYS A 250 -17.79 0.50 -12.05
N THR A 251 -17.93 0.86 -10.78
CA THR A 251 -19.09 1.56 -10.21
C THR A 251 -18.64 2.79 -9.44
N ASP A 252 -19.52 3.78 -9.30
CA ASP A 252 -19.18 5.03 -8.58
C ASP A 252 -18.89 4.81 -7.08
N ALA A 253 -19.36 3.69 -6.51
CA ALA A 253 -19.04 3.28 -5.15
C ALA A 253 -17.65 2.63 -5.02
N LEU A 254 -17.08 2.14 -6.12
CA LEU A 254 -15.78 1.46 -6.18
C LEU A 254 -14.83 2.24 -7.10
N MET A 255 -14.43 1.67 -8.24
CA MET A 255 -13.35 2.20 -9.09
C MET A 255 -13.80 3.28 -10.07
N GLY A 256 -15.02 3.78 -9.93
CA GLY A 256 -15.64 4.75 -10.82
C GLY A 256 -16.37 4.09 -11.99
N GLY A 257 -17.62 4.51 -12.19
CA GLY A 257 -18.45 4.07 -13.30
C GLY A 257 -18.10 4.77 -14.61
N ARG A 258 -18.71 4.32 -15.71
CA ARG A 258 -18.60 4.97 -17.02
C ARG A 258 -19.37 6.30 -17.00
N SER A 259 -18.73 7.37 -17.49
CA SER A 259 -19.42 8.66 -17.66
C SER A 259 -20.49 8.60 -18.75
N SER A 260 -21.65 9.18 -18.47
CA SER A 260 -22.75 9.31 -19.44
C SER A 260 -22.46 10.35 -20.53
N LEU A 261 -21.51 11.26 -20.30
CA LEU A 261 -21.14 12.33 -21.24
C LEU A 261 -20.07 11.89 -22.23
N ASN A 262 -19.14 11.05 -21.80
CA ASN A 262 -18.09 10.49 -22.63
C ASN A 262 -17.74 9.08 -22.14
N PRO A 263 -17.98 8.02 -22.93
CA PRO A 263 -17.78 6.64 -22.50
C PRO A 263 -16.33 6.26 -22.22
N ASN A 264 -15.36 7.09 -22.61
CA ASN A 264 -13.93 6.90 -22.31
C ASN A 264 -13.51 7.55 -20.98
N LEU A 265 -14.39 8.29 -20.31
CA LEU A 265 -14.10 8.96 -19.05
C LEU A 265 -14.82 8.28 -17.88
N ILE A 266 -14.23 8.45 -16.70
CA ILE A 266 -14.86 8.06 -15.44
C ILE A 266 -16.01 9.02 -15.09
N SER A 267 -17.09 8.48 -14.54
CA SER A 267 -18.25 9.21 -14.03
C SER A 267 -17.81 10.30 -13.02
N PRO A 268 -18.30 11.55 -13.15
CA PRO A 268 -18.02 12.64 -12.22
C PRO A 268 -18.43 12.39 -10.76
N ALA A 269 -19.22 11.34 -10.49
CA ALA A 269 -19.59 10.97 -9.13
C ALA A 269 -18.49 10.18 -8.39
N SER A 270 -17.46 9.72 -9.10
CA SER A 270 -16.29 9.05 -8.52
C SER A 270 -15.13 10.01 -8.32
N VAL A 271 -14.39 9.86 -7.21
CA VAL A 271 -13.17 10.65 -6.96
C VAL A 271 -12.10 10.47 -8.04
N PHE A 272 -12.11 9.35 -8.76
CA PHE A 272 -11.13 9.06 -9.80
C PHE A 272 -11.35 9.87 -11.08
N SER A 273 -12.52 10.50 -11.27
CA SER A 273 -12.75 11.35 -12.44
C SER A 273 -11.92 12.64 -12.43
N SER A 274 -11.47 13.08 -11.25
CA SER A 274 -10.61 14.26 -11.11
C SER A 274 -9.12 13.94 -11.19
N TRP A 275 -8.76 12.65 -11.27
CA TRP A 275 -7.37 12.24 -11.33
C TRP A 275 -6.74 12.60 -12.67
N LYS A 276 -5.50 13.09 -12.60
CA LYS A 276 -4.65 13.27 -13.77
C LYS A 276 -3.68 12.12 -13.89
N VAL A 277 -3.53 11.61 -15.10
CA VAL A 277 -2.51 10.61 -15.42
C VAL A 277 -1.14 11.26 -15.57
N ILE A 278 -0.09 10.49 -15.33
CA ILE A 278 1.30 10.84 -15.60
C ILE A 278 1.97 9.72 -16.40
N CYS A 279 3.10 10.01 -17.03
CA CYS A 279 3.95 8.99 -17.65
C CYS A 279 3.22 8.18 -18.74
N SER A 280 2.25 8.80 -19.42
CA SER A 280 1.32 8.16 -20.35
C SER A 280 1.64 8.41 -21.83
N GLN A 281 2.72 9.16 -22.11
CA GLN A 281 3.11 9.59 -23.46
C GLN A 281 4.50 9.08 -23.86
N PRO A 282 4.71 7.75 -23.98
CA PRO A 282 6.03 7.16 -24.23
C PRO A 282 6.72 7.72 -25.48
N GLU A 283 5.98 7.93 -26.57
CA GLU A 283 6.55 8.48 -27.80
C GLU A 283 7.04 9.94 -27.63
N GLU A 284 6.42 10.74 -26.75
CA GLU A 284 6.89 12.10 -26.46
C GLU A 284 8.22 12.07 -25.71
N TYR A 285 8.34 11.19 -24.70
CA TYR A 285 9.58 10.99 -23.95
C TYR A 285 10.70 10.47 -24.84
N ASN A 286 10.42 9.48 -25.69
CA ASN A 286 11.38 8.93 -26.63
C ASN A 286 11.87 9.97 -27.64
N ASN A 287 10.98 10.82 -28.15
CA ASN A 287 11.34 11.90 -29.08
C ASN A 287 12.17 13.00 -28.42
N ARG A 288 12.02 13.22 -27.12
CA ARG A 288 12.77 14.23 -26.36
C ARG A 288 13.99 13.68 -25.64
N GLU A 289 14.18 12.37 -25.63
CA GLU A 289 15.20 11.67 -24.83
C GLU A 289 15.11 12.05 -23.35
N ALA A 290 13.89 12.26 -22.84
CA ALA A 290 13.64 12.77 -21.50
C ALA A 290 12.82 11.77 -20.68
N LEU A 291 13.03 11.74 -19.37
CA LEU A 291 12.19 10.94 -18.48
C LEU A 291 10.86 11.66 -18.19
N CYS A 292 9.83 10.87 -17.86
CA CYS A 292 8.59 11.40 -17.29
C CYS A 292 8.88 12.23 -16.03
N ASN A 293 8.37 13.46 -15.99
CA ASN A 293 8.56 14.39 -14.88
C ASN A 293 7.37 14.44 -13.90
N ALA A 294 6.43 13.48 -14.01
CA ALA A 294 5.20 13.41 -13.23
C ALA A 294 4.26 14.63 -13.33
N THR A 295 4.38 15.44 -14.38
CA THR A 295 3.38 16.48 -14.68
C THR A 295 2.10 15.81 -15.20
N GLY A 296 0.93 16.28 -14.74
CA GLY A 296 -0.35 15.72 -15.16
C GLY A 296 -0.66 15.93 -16.64
N GLU A 297 -0.91 14.85 -17.38
CA GLU A 297 -1.02 14.81 -18.85
C GLU A 297 -2.46 14.73 -19.39
N GLY A 298 -3.43 14.46 -18.52
CA GLY A 298 -4.82 14.32 -18.93
C GLY A 298 -5.64 13.55 -17.90
N PRO A 299 -6.94 13.35 -18.13
CA PRO A 299 -7.78 12.56 -17.25
C PRO A 299 -7.46 11.06 -17.37
N LEU A 300 -7.87 10.28 -16.37
CA LEU A 300 -7.90 8.83 -16.48
C LEU A 300 -8.86 8.39 -17.58
N LEU A 301 -8.41 7.50 -18.47
CA LEU A 301 -9.20 6.96 -19.57
C LEU A 301 -9.58 5.51 -19.30
N ARG A 302 -10.85 5.17 -19.49
CA ARG A 302 -11.33 3.79 -19.33
C ARG A 302 -12.61 3.56 -20.13
N ASN A 303 -12.64 2.51 -20.95
CA ASN A 303 -13.84 2.10 -21.68
C ASN A 303 -13.95 0.57 -21.80
N PRO A 304 -14.22 -0.13 -20.67
CA PRO A 304 -14.12 -1.58 -20.62
C PRO A 304 -15.05 -2.28 -21.62
N GLY A 305 -14.53 -3.28 -22.31
CA GLY A 305 -15.25 -4.06 -23.32
C GLY A 305 -15.28 -3.44 -24.72
N ASN A 306 -14.71 -2.25 -24.92
CA ASN A 306 -14.57 -1.61 -26.24
C ASN A 306 -13.14 -1.75 -26.82
N HIS A 307 -12.46 -2.84 -26.44
CA HIS A 307 -11.10 -3.17 -26.87
C HIS A 307 -11.09 -3.93 -28.21
N ASP A 308 -9.90 -4.16 -28.78
CA ASP A 308 -9.74 -5.01 -29.97
C ASP A 308 -10.02 -6.48 -29.62
N GLN A 309 -11.17 -6.98 -30.09
CA GLN A 309 -11.62 -8.35 -29.83
C GLN A 309 -10.75 -9.42 -30.52
N ASN A 310 -9.96 -9.05 -31.54
CA ASN A 310 -9.00 -9.97 -32.14
C ASN A 310 -7.80 -10.22 -31.22
N ARG A 311 -7.40 -9.18 -30.46
CA ARG A 311 -6.32 -9.28 -29.48
C ARG A 311 -6.79 -9.93 -28.18
N VAL A 312 -8.00 -9.61 -27.72
CA VAL A 312 -8.62 -10.22 -26.53
C VAL A 312 -10.03 -10.71 -26.86
N PRO A 313 -10.18 -12.02 -27.14
CA PRO A 313 -11.49 -12.58 -27.50
C PRO A 313 -12.44 -12.70 -26.29
N ARG A 314 -11.90 -12.93 -25.09
CA ARG A 314 -12.67 -13.09 -23.85
C ARG A 314 -11.83 -12.77 -22.62
N LEU A 315 -12.49 -12.42 -21.52
CA LEU A 315 -11.87 -12.40 -20.20
C LEU A 315 -11.59 -13.83 -19.69
N PRO A 316 -10.65 -14.02 -18.75
CA PRO A 316 -10.25 -15.35 -18.37
C PRO A 316 -11.21 -15.98 -17.36
N THR A 317 -11.25 -17.31 -17.39
CA THR A 317 -12.18 -18.18 -16.66
C THR A 317 -11.47 -18.88 -15.51
N SER A 318 -12.23 -19.55 -14.65
CA SER A 318 -11.66 -20.43 -13.64
C SER A 318 -10.81 -21.55 -14.25
N ALA A 319 -11.23 -22.11 -15.39
CA ALA A 319 -10.51 -23.18 -16.08
C ALA A 319 -9.15 -22.70 -16.61
N ASP A 320 -9.07 -21.47 -17.13
CA ASP A 320 -7.80 -20.88 -17.59
C ASP A 320 -6.80 -20.73 -16.44
N VAL A 321 -7.27 -20.29 -15.28
CA VAL A 321 -6.45 -20.18 -14.06
C VAL A 321 -6.01 -21.56 -13.59
N ASP A 322 -6.90 -22.55 -13.58
CA ASP A 322 -6.59 -23.91 -13.17
C ASP A 322 -5.56 -24.56 -14.10
N PHE A 323 -5.67 -24.35 -15.42
CA PHE A 323 -4.68 -24.78 -16.39
C PHE A 323 -3.32 -24.16 -16.13
N ALA A 324 -3.26 -22.81 -15.99
CA ALA A 324 -2.01 -22.11 -15.72
C ALA A 324 -1.35 -22.63 -14.43
N VAL A 325 -2.12 -22.73 -13.34
CA VAL A 325 -1.64 -23.24 -12.05
C VAL A 325 -1.19 -24.70 -12.11
N GLY A 326 -1.67 -25.49 -13.10
CA GLY A 326 -1.24 -26.87 -13.33
C GLY A 326 0.08 -27.03 -14.08
N LEU A 327 0.66 -25.96 -14.64
CA LEU A 327 1.92 -26.03 -15.38
C LEU A 327 3.11 -26.22 -14.42
N PRO A 328 3.96 -27.24 -14.60
CA PRO A 328 5.01 -27.58 -13.63
C PRO A 328 6.20 -26.63 -13.65
N GLY A 329 6.52 -26.05 -14.81
CA GLY A 329 7.67 -25.16 -14.97
C GLY A 329 7.31 -23.72 -14.67
N TYR A 330 8.04 -23.08 -13.75
CA TYR A 330 7.94 -21.62 -13.55
C TYR A 330 8.23 -20.89 -14.85
N GLU A 331 9.35 -21.28 -15.47
CA GLU A 331 9.85 -20.77 -16.72
C GLU A 331 10.39 -21.89 -17.63
N THR A 332 10.51 -21.58 -18.92
CA THR A 332 10.96 -22.54 -19.95
C THR A 332 11.66 -21.83 -21.10
N GLY A 333 12.42 -22.58 -21.90
CA GLY A 333 12.93 -22.08 -23.19
C GLY A 333 13.79 -20.82 -23.04
N ASN A 334 13.48 -19.81 -23.84
CA ASN A 334 14.22 -18.52 -23.85
C ASN A 334 13.87 -17.61 -22.66
N MET A 335 12.90 -17.99 -21.83
CA MET A 335 12.45 -17.22 -20.66
C MET A 335 11.94 -15.83 -21.04
N ASP A 336 11.35 -15.72 -22.23
CA ASP A 336 10.77 -14.50 -22.80
C ASP A 336 9.27 -14.70 -23.11
N ARG A 337 8.63 -13.70 -23.73
CA ARG A 337 7.22 -13.76 -24.16
C ARG A 337 6.87 -14.89 -25.15
N PHE A 338 7.86 -15.55 -25.75
CA PHE A 338 7.66 -16.67 -26.69
C PHE A 338 7.78 -18.04 -26.02
N SER A 339 7.96 -18.09 -24.70
CA SER A 339 8.13 -19.33 -23.95
C SER A 339 6.87 -20.19 -23.93
N ASN A 340 6.99 -21.46 -24.34
CA ASN A 340 5.92 -22.45 -24.34
C ASN A 340 5.94 -23.29 -23.06
N MET A 341 4.76 -23.60 -22.51
CA MET A 341 4.59 -24.39 -21.29
C MET A 341 5.25 -23.74 -20.05
N SER A 342 5.44 -22.42 -20.08
CA SER A 342 5.90 -21.61 -18.95
C SER A 342 4.69 -21.10 -18.15
N PHE A 343 4.64 -21.41 -16.85
CA PHE A 343 3.63 -20.87 -15.95
C PHE A 343 3.65 -19.34 -15.97
N ARG A 344 4.84 -18.72 -15.85
CA ARG A 344 4.99 -17.26 -15.89
C ARG A 344 4.39 -16.70 -17.17
N ASN A 345 4.75 -17.25 -18.33
CA ASN A 345 4.33 -16.71 -19.62
C ASN A 345 2.83 -16.88 -19.90
N VAL A 346 2.25 -18.01 -19.47
CA VAL A 346 0.79 -18.24 -19.54
C VAL A 346 0.04 -17.30 -18.61
N LEU A 347 0.49 -17.14 -17.36
CA LEU A 347 -0.19 -16.25 -16.39
C LEU A 347 -0.07 -14.78 -16.79
N GLU A 348 1.10 -14.35 -17.27
CA GLU A 348 1.31 -12.99 -17.78
C GLU A 348 0.44 -12.70 -19.00
N GLY A 349 0.23 -13.72 -19.85
CA GLY A 349 -0.79 -13.68 -20.88
C GLY A 349 -0.27 -13.54 -22.30
N PHE A 350 0.95 -14.03 -22.57
CA PHE A 350 1.50 -14.15 -23.93
C PHE A 350 1.33 -15.56 -24.51
N ALA A 351 0.94 -16.54 -23.68
CA ALA A 351 0.64 -17.90 -24.07
C ALA A 351 -0.82 -18.28 -23.79
N SER A 352 -1.33 -19.24 -24.55
CA SER A 352 -2.69 -19.73 -24.40
C SER A 352 -2.86 -20.43 -23.06
N PRO A 353 -3.87 -20.07 -22.24
CA PRO A 353 -4.20 -20.81 -21.02
C PRO A 353 -5.02 -22.09 -21.30
N GLU A 354 -5.07 -22.54 -22.56
CA GLU A 354 -5.68 -23.82 -22.94
C GLU A 354 -4.63 -24.82 -23.45
N THR A 355 -3.58 -24.33 -24.12
CA THR A 355 -2.53 -25.17 -24.72
C THR A 355 -1.14 -24.96 -24.14
N GLY A 356 -0.92 -23.85 -23.43
CA GLY A 356 0.38 -23.44 -22.92
C GLY A 356 1.34 -22.90 -23.99
N LEU A 357 0.92 -22.81 -25.25
CA LEU A 357 1.77 -22.32 -26.34
C LEU A 357 1.68 -20.80 -26.48
N ALA A 358 2.81 -20.14 -26.74
CA ALA A 358 2.88 -18.70 -27.03
C ALA A 358 2.03 -18.36 -28.26
N VAL A 359 1.23 -17.29 -28.17
CA VAL A 359 0.32 -16.86 -29.24
C VAL A 359 0.60 -15.39 -29.58
N PRO A 360 1.52 -15.12 -30.52
CA PRO A 360 1.84 -13.76 -30.93
C PRO A 360 0.61 -12.97 -31.37
N GLY A 361 0.50 -11.72 -30.91
CA GLY A 361 -0.61 -10.83 -31.24
C GLY A 361 -1.88 -11.03 -30.40
N GLN A 362 -1.96 -12.07 -29.57
CA GLN A 362 -3.04 -12.23 -28.60
C GLN A 362 -2.61 -11.82 -27.19
N SER A 363 -3.58 -11.48 -26.36
CA SER A 363 -3.41 -11.15 -24.96
C SER A 363 -4.41 -11.98 -24.14
N THR A 364 -3.90 -12.88 -23.31
CA THR A 364 -4.70 -13.76 -22.44
C THR A 364 -4.49 -13.38 -20.97
N MET A 365 -5.12 -14.08 -20.02
CA MET A 365 -4.83 -13.98 -18.58
C MET A 365 -4.62 -12.53 -18.08
N HIS A 366 -3.47 -12.19 -17.48
CA HIS A 366 -3.14 -10.83 -17.02
C HIS A 366 -3.30 -9.79 -18.14
N ASN A 367 -2.61 -9.99 -19.27
CA ASN A 367 -2.64 -9.05 -20.40
C ASN A 367 -4.06 -8.79 -20.94
N SER A 368 -4.94 -9.80 -20.88
CA SER A 368 -6.32 -9.66 -21.35
C SER A 368 -7.10 -8.61 -20.58
N LEU A 369 -6.91 -8.50 -19.26
CA LEU A 369 -7.63 -7.53 -18.45
C LEU A 369 -7.12 -6.10 -18.72
N HIS A 370 -5.80 -5.94 -18.84
CA HIS A 370 -5.19 -4.66 -19.23
C HIS A 370 -5.77 -4.11 -20.53
N VAL A 371 -5.86 -4.96 -21.56
CA VAL A 371 -6.40 -4.58 -22.86
C VAL A 371 -7.92 -4.41 -22.81
N PHE A 372 -8.65 -5.27 -22.10
CA PHE A 372 -10.11 -5.20 -21.94
C PHE A 372 -10.58 -3.85 -21.39
N MET A 373 -9.81 -3.22 -20.50
CA MET A 373 -10.14 -1.92 -19.91
C MET A 373 -10.15 -0.77 -20.93
N ASN A 374 -9.48 -0.93 -22.07
CA ASN A 374 -9.44 0.00 -23.20
C ASN A 374 -9.27 1.46 -22.78
N GLY A 375 -8.07 1.80 -22.31
CA GLY A 375 -7.77 3.12 -21.76
C GLY A 375 -6.39 3.13 -21.13
N SER A 376 -6.23 3.85 -20.02
CA SER A 376 -4.95 3.98 -19.32
C SER A 376 -4.35 2.62 -18.93
N MET A 377 -5.18 1.66 -18.49
CA MET A 377 -4.78 0.26 -18.21
C MET A 377 -4.16 -0.49 -19.39
N SER A 378 -4.40 -0.05 -20.63
CA SER A 378 -3.97 -0.76 -21.85
C SER A 378 -2.58 -0.36 -22.34
N SER A 379 -2.00 0.70 -21.77
CA SER A 379 -0.60 1.08 -21.96
C SER A 379 0.23 0.43 -20.86
N VAL A 380 1.31 -0.28 -21.20
CA VAL A 380 2.20 -0.88 -20.19
C VAL A 380 2.71 0.21 -19.25
N GLN A 381 3.38 1.24 -19.79
CA GLN A 381 3.95 2.33 -18.99
C GLN A 381 2.90 3.15 -18.22
N GLY A 382 1.69 3.30 -18.77
CA GLY A 382 0.63 4.11 -18.18
C GLY A 382 -0.35 3.36 -17.27
N SER A 383 -0.29 2.03 -17.22
CA SER A 383 -1.35 1.18 -16.65
C SER A 383 -1.62 1.46 -15.17
N ALA A 384 -0.57 1.67 -14.38
CA ALA A 384 -0.66 1.92 -12.94
C ALA A 384 -1.40 3.23 -12.58
N ASN A 385 -1.61 4.15 -13.54
CA ASN A 385 -2.44 5.34 -13.30
C ASN A 385 -3.88 4.98 -12.93
N ASP A 386 -4.37 3.83 -13.39
CA ASP A 386 -5.70 3.35 -13.10
C ASP A 386 -5.71 2.54 -11.78
N PRO A 387 -6.55 2.90 -10.78
CA PRO A 387 -6.60 2.18 -9.51
C PRO A 387 -7.05 0.72 -9.61
N ILE A 388 -7.64 0.29 -10.74
CA ILE A 388 -7.93 -1.13 -11.01
C ILE A 388 -6.64 -1.95 -11.07
N PHE A 389 -5.50 -1.34 -11.44
CA PHE A 389 -4.19 -1.99 -11.45
C PHE A 389 -3.90 -2.73 -10.14
N LEU A 390 -4.15 -2.07 -8.99
CA LEU A 390 -3.90 -2.64 -7.67
C LEU A 390 -4.72 -3.92 -7.43
N LEU A 391 -6.01 -3.88 -7.77
CA LEU A 391 -6.91 -5.02 -7.62
C LEU A 391 -6.51 -6.18 -8.54
N HIS A 392 -6.12 -5.85 -9.77
CA HIS A 392 -5.71 -6.80 -10.78
C HIS A 392 -4.43 -7.53 -10.37
N HIS A 393 -3.37 -6.79 -10.06
CA HIS A 393 -2.08 -7.37 -9.72
C HIS A 393 -2.10 -8.09 -8.37
N ALA A 394 -2.93 -7.66 -7.40
CA ALA A 394 -3.15 -8.44 -6.18
C ALA A 394 -3.80 -9.81 -6.49
N PHE A 395 -4.68 -9.89 -7.49
CA PHE A 395 -5.24 -11.18 -7.90
C PHE A 395 -4.22 -12.04 -8.65
N ILE A 396 -3.40 -11.46 -9.52
CA ILE A 396 -2.28 -12.16 -10.19
C ILE A 396 -1.29 -12.72 -9.16
N ASP A 397 -0.90 -11.94 -8.16
CA ASP A 397 -0.04 -12.41 -7.07
C ASP A 397 -0.68 -13.57 -6.27
N SER A 398 -2.01 -13.56 -6.12
CA SER A 398 -2.72 -14.68 -5.48
C SER A 398 -2.67 -15.97 -6.30
N ILE A 399 -2.69 -15.88 -7.64
CA ILE A 399 -2.53 -17.03 -8.53
C ILE A 399 -1.09 -17.57 -8.45
N PHE A 400 -0.10 -16.68 -8.37
CA PHE A 400 1.29 -17.07 -8.14
C PHE A 400 1.46 -17.82 -6.81
N GLU A 401 0.88 -17.32 -5.73
CA GLU A 401 0.86 -18.04 -4.44
C GLU A 401 0.20 -19.41 -4.55
N ARG A 402 -0.91 -19.52 -5.27
CA ARG A 402 -1.57 -20.81 -5.52
C ARG A 402 -0.65 -21.78 -6.27
N TRP A 403 0.09 -21.31 -7.27
CA TRP A 403 1.07 -22.13 -8.00
C TRP A 403 2.24 -22.58 -7.11
N LEU A 404 2.78 -21.69 -6.26
CA LEU A 404 3.84 -22.03 -5.30
C LEU A 404 3.40 -23.12 -4.32
N ARG A 405 2.16 -23.07 -3.83
CA ARG A 405 1.60 -24.11 -2.95
C ARG A 405 1.39 -25.44 -3.66
N ASN A 406 0.93 -25.39 -4.90
CA ASN A 406 0.64 -26.58 -5.69
C ASN A 406 1.93 -27.35 -6.02
N HIS A 407 3.00 -26.64 -6.38
CA HIS A 407 4.21 -27.27 -6.91
C HIS A 407 5.36 -27.36 -5.92
N GLN A 408 5.41 -26.49 -4.91
CA GLN A 408 6.52 -26.39 -3.95
C GLN A 408 7.89 -26.43 -4.64
N PRO A 409 8.12 -25.57 -5.65
CA PRO A 409 9.31 -25.65 -6.48
C PRO A 409 10.57 -25.41 -5.65
N PRO A 410 11.69 -26.09 -5.96
CA PRO A 410 12.96 -25.75 -5.35
C PRO A 410 13.37 -24.32 -5.74
N ARG A 411 14.20 -23.68 -4.90
CA ARG A 411 14.69 -22.32 -5.16
C ARG A 411 15.41 -22.18 -6.51
N SER A 412 16.03 -23.26 -6.99
CA SER A 412 16.71 -23.35 -8.29
C SER A 412 15.78 -23.35 -9.51
N SER A 413 14.46 -23.40 -9.32
CA SER A 413 13.50 -23.25 -10.43
C SER A 413 13.43 -21.82 -10.97
N TYR A 414 13.89 -20.83 -10.20
CA TYR A 414 14.06 -19.47 -10.70
C TYR A 414 15.35 -19.37 -11.53
N PRO A 415 15.36 -18.71 -12.70
CA PRO A 415 16.51 -18.71 -13.58
C PRO A 415 17.69 -17.92 -13.01
N ARG A 416 18.83 -18.62 -12.86
CA ARG A 416 20.07 -18.04 -12.36
C ARG A 416 20.72 -17.05 -13.33
N ALA A 417 20.71 -17.38 -14.62
CA ALA A 417 21.42 -16.68 -15.68
C ALA A 417 20.69 -16.80 -17.02
N ASN A 418 21.10 -15.99 -18.00
CA ASN A 418 20.61 -15.94 -19.38
C ASN A 418 19.12 -15.57 -19.56
N ALA A 419 18.42 -15.16 -18.49
CA ALA A 419 17.13 -14.51 -18.65
C ALA A 419 17.35 -13.12 -19.28
N PRO A 420 16.34 -12.54 -19.97
CA PRO A 420 16.35 -11.13 -20.36
C PRO A 420 16.91 -10.22 -19.26
N ILE A 421 17.64 -9.18 -19.66
CA ILE A 421 18.31 -8.26 -18.71
C ILE A 421 17.32 -7.78 -17.64
N GLY A 422 17.72 -7.87 -16.37
CA GLY A 422 16.83 -7.53 -15.26
C GLY A 422 16.12 -8.72 -14.61
N HIS A 423 16.06 -9.89 -15.26
CA HIS A 423 15.23 -11.02 -14.82
C HIS A 423 16.02 -12.18 -14.20
N ASN A 424 17.35 -12.11 -14.20
CA ASN A 424 18.17 -13.11 -13.51
C ASN A 424 17.91 -13.08 -11.99
N ASP A 425 18.08 -14.24 -11.36
CA ASP A 425 17.94 -14.49 -9.93
C ASP A 425 18.57 -13.40 -9.05
N GLY A 426 19.86 -13.15 -9.29
CA GLY A 426 20.66 -12.22 -8.50
C GLY A 426 20.51 -10.76 -8.92
N TYR A 427 19.68 -10.45 -9.91
CA TYR A 427 19.48 -9.07 -10.37
C TYR A 427 18.66 -8.29 -9.34
N TYR A 428 19.07 -7.06 -9.05
CA TYR A 428 18.29 -6.17 -8.19
C TYR A 428 17.13 -5.56 -8.97
N MET A 429 15.92 -5.74 -8.46
CA MET A 429 14.68 -5.24 -9.06
C MET A 429 14.74 -3.72 -9.26
N VAL A 430 14.73 -3.30 -10.51
CA VAL A 430 14.73 -1.89 -10.92
C VAL A 430 13.37 -1.25 -10.66
N PRO A 431 13.25 0.01 -10.22
CA PRO A 431 14.23 0.88 -9.59
C PRO A 431 14.07 0.93 -8.06
N PHE A 432 13.88 -0.21 -7.39
CA PHE A 432 13.63 -0.18 -5.94
C PHE A 432 14.89 0.21 -5.15
N LEU A 433 14.68 1.07 -4.15
CA LEU A 433 15.60 1.35 -3.04
C LEU A 433 14.79 1.36 -1.74
N PRO A 434 15.06 0.50 -0.75
CA PRO A 434 16.20 -0.42 -0.66
C PRO A 434 16.17 -1.53 -1.71
N LEU A 435 17.32 -2.19 -1.86
CA LEU A 435 17.55 -3.17 -2.93
C LEU A 435 16.90 -4.52 -2.62
N TYR A 436 16.20 -5.06 -3.62
CA TYR A 436 15.53 -6.37 -3.57
C TYR A 436 15.99 -7.22 -4.76
N ARG A 437 16.40 -8.47 -4.53
CA ARG A 437 16.77 -9.38 -5.63
C ARG A 437 15.57 -10.20 -6.09
N ASN A 438 15.45 -10.45 -7.39
CA ASN A 438 14.35 -11.23 -7.94
C ASN A 438 14.12 -12.56 -7.23
N GLY A 439 15.17 -13.37 -7.14
CA GLY A 439 15.08 -14.70 -6.58
C GLY A 439 14.79 -14.71 -5.08
N ASP A 440 15.14 -13.66 -4.34
CA ASP A 440 14.83 -13.52 -2.91
C ASP A 440 13.33 -13.33 -2.63
N TYR A 441 12.52 -13.14 -3.68
CA TYR A 441 11.05 -12.97 -3.60
C TYR A 441 10.28 -14.09 -4.34
N PHE A 442 10.99 -15.10 -4.82
CA PHE A 442 10.42 -16.37 -5.30
C PHE A 442 10.11 -17.32 -4.13
N LEU A 443 9.19 -16.92 -3.25
CA LEU A 443 8.77 -17.66 -2.04
C LEU A 443 7.30 -17.47 -1.71
N SER A 444 6.73 -18.22 -0.76
CA SER A 444 5.33 -18.05 -0.35
C SER A 444 5.06 -16.70 0.34
N ASN A 445 3.86 -16.16 0.13
CA ASN A 445 3.38 -14.92 0.77
C ASN A 445 3.37 -14.99 2.29
N LYS A 446 3.22 -16.19 2.88
CA LYS A 446 3.36 -16.38 4.33
C LYS A 446 4.69 -15.82 4.80
N ALA A 447 5.81 -16.16 4.15
CA ALA A 447 7.10 -15.64 4.59
C ALA A 447 7.30 -14.12 4.39
N LEU A 448 6.33 -13.44 3.78
CA LEU A 448 6.25 -11.97 3.65
C LEU A 448 5.17 -11.35 4.57
N GLY A 449 4.53 -12.17 5.40
CA GLY A 449 3.52 -11.78 6.39
C GLY A 449 2.18 -11.37 5.79
N TYR A 450 1.76 -11.98 4.69
CA TYR A 450 0.40 -11.79 4.20
C TYR A 450 -0.20 -13.02 3.52
N GLU A 451 -1.52 -13.03 3.43
CA GLU A 451 -2.33 -14.11 2.90
C GLU A 451 -3.50 -13.60 2.05
N TYR A 452 -4.07 -14.49 1.23
CA TYR A 452 -5.31 -14.21 0.49
C TYR A 452 -6.48 -14.97 1.13
N SER A 453 -7.58 -14.26 1.38
CA SER A 453 -8.73 -14.82 2.12
C SER A 453 -9.27 -16.15 1.56
N TYR A 454 -9.29 -16.32 0.24
CA TYR A 454 -9.76 -17.55 -0.41
C TYR A 454 -8.76 -18.72 -0.39
N LEU A 455 -7.50 -18.44 -0.04
CA LEU A 455 -6.43 -19.43 0.11
C LEU A 455 -6.19 -19.83 1.57
N LEU A 456 -6.92 -19.24 2.52
CA LEU A 456 -6.83 -19.62 3.94
C LEU A 456 -7.31 -21.05 4.17
N ASP A 457 -6.72 -21.73 5.15
CA ASP A 457 -7.19 -23.04 5.60
C ASP A 457 -8.66 -22.92 6.09
N PRO A 458 -9.49 -23.98 5.99
CA PRO A 458 -10.93 -23.91 6.28
C PRO A 458 -11.26 -23.29 7.65
N GLY A 459 -10.48 -23.60 8.68
CA GLY A 459 -10.64 -23.02 10.02
C GLY A 459 -10.29 -21.53 10.09
N GLN A 460 -9.22 -21.10 9.42
CA GLN A 460 -8.83 -19.69 9.34
C GLN A 460 -9.84 -18.88 8.52
N ARG A 461 -10.34 -19.47 7.43
CA ARG A 461 -11.39 -18.87 6.59
C ARG A 461 -12.69 -18.65 7.37
N PHE A 462 -13.10 -19.61 8.19
CA PHE A 462 -14.26 -19.45 9.06
C PHE A 462 -14.11 -18.27 10.02
N VAL A 463 -12.95 -18.15 10.68
CA VAL A 463 -12.67 -17.01 11.56
C VAL A 463 -12.74 -15.70 10.79
N GLN A 464 -12.06 -15.63 9.65
CA GLN A 464 -11.94 -14.40 8.88
C GLN A 464 -13.25 -13.94 8.21
N GLU A 465 -14.02 -14.86 7.63
CA GLU A 465 -15.25 -14.53 6.90
C GLU A 465 -16.48 -14.41 7.82
N PHE A 466 -16.53 -15.15 8.94
CA PHE A 466 -17.72 -15.20 9.80
C PHE A 466 -17.53 -14.57 11.18
N LEU A 467 -16.43 -14.86 11.89
CA LEU A 467 -16.24 -14.39 13.27
C LEU A 467 -15.73 -12.95 13.33
N THR A 468 -14.72 -12.60 12.54
CA THR A 468 -14.08 -11.27 12.58
C THR A 468 -15.08 -10.13 12.33
N PRO A 469 -15.98 -10.20 11.31
CA PRO A 469 -16.97 -9.15 11.10
C PRO A 469 -17.94 -9.00 12.27
N TYR A 470 -18.37 -10.12 12.86
CA TYR A 470 -19.27 -10.11 14.03
C TYR A 470 -18.60 -9.50 15.26
N LEU A 471 -17.32 -9.83 15.49
CA LEU A 471 -16.54 -9.27 16.60
C LEU A 471 -16.29 -7.77 16.43
N GLN A 472 -15.99 -7.30 15.23
CA GLN A 472 -15.86 -5.86 14.93
C GLN A 472 -17.19 -5.13 15.17
N GLN A 473 -18.29 -5.67 14.61
CA GLN A 473 -19.61 -5.10 14.84
C GLN A 473 -19.97 -5.08 16.34
N ALA A 474 -19.63 -6.14 17.08
CA ALA A 474 -19.82 -6.18 18.52
C ALA A 474 -18.97 -5.11 19.23
N GLN A 475 -17.70 -4.90 18.85
CA GLN A 475 -16.85 -3.86 19.41
C GLN A 475 -17.39 -2.45 19.16
N ASP A 476 -17.87 -2.17 17.94
CA ASP A 476 -18.43 -0.86 17.57
C ASP A 476 -19.71 -0.55 18.36
N ILE A 477 -20.53 -1.57 18.61
CA ILE A 477 -21.78 -1.43 19.36
C ILE A 477 -21.54 -1.47 20.88
N TRP A 478 -20.43 -2.06 21.34
CA TRP A 478 -20.12 -2.24 22.76
C TRP A 478 -20.06 -0.92 23.53
N GLN A 479 -19.49 0.13 22.93
CA GLN A 479 -19.45 1.45 23.56
C GLN A 479 -20.85 2.05 23.74
N TRP A 480 -21.74 1.86 22.78
CA TRP A 480 -23.14 2.31 22.87
C TRP A 480 -23.93 1.51 23.90
N LEU A 481 -23.73 0.19 23.96
CA LEU A 481 -24.37 -0.67 24.96
C LEU A 481 -23.91 -0.34 26.39
N LEU A 482 -22.62 -0.10 26.59
CA LEU A 482 -22.08 0.36 27.87
C LEU A 482 -22.65 1.73 28.24
N GLY A 483 -22.69 2.68 27.29
CA GLY A 483 -23.29 3.99 27.51
C GLY A 483 -24.77 3.92 27.90
N ALA A 484 -25.55 3.11 27.20
CA ALA A 484 -26.96 2.86 27.50
C ALA A 484 -27.15 2.18 28.87
N GLY A 485 -26.28 1.23 29.21
CA GLY A 485 -26.29 0.54 30.51
C GLY A 485 -26.01 1.49 31.68
N ILE A 486 -24.99 2.35 31.55
CA ILE A 486 -24.64 3.37 32.55
C ILE A 486 -25.79 4.38 32.71
N LEU A 487 -26.36 4.85 31.59
CA LEU A 487 -27.49 5.77 31.61
C LEU A 487 -28.73 5.15 32.28
N GLY A 488 -29.03 3.88 31.96
CA GLY A 488 -30.11 3.12 32.60
C GLY A 488 -29.91 2.96 34.10
N ALA A 489 -28.69 2.66 34.55
CA ALA A 489 -28.34 2.56 35.97
C ALA A 489 -28.48 3.90 36.70
N LEU A 490 -28.08 5.02 36.06
CA LEU A 490 -28.26 6.37 36.59
C LEU A 490 -29.74 6.72 36.76
N ILE A 491 -30.55 6.47 35.73
CA ILE A 491 -32.00 6.72 35.77
C ILE A 491 -32.64 5.90 36.89
N ALA A 492 -32.35 4.60 36.97
CA ALA A 492 -32.88 3.73 38.01
C ALA A 492 -32.49 4.19 39.42
N SER A 493 -31.25 4.63 39.60
CA SER A 493 -30.74 5.17 40.87
C SER A 493 -31.48 6.45 41.28
N ILE A 494 -31.65 7.38 40.34
CA ILE A 494 -32.40 8.63 40.58
C ILE A 494 -33.86 8.32 40.91
N SER A 495 -34.51 7.45 40.14
CA SER A 495 -35.89 7.03 40.38
C SER A 495 -36.04 6.38 41.77
N ALA A 496 -35.10 5.52 42.17
CA ALA A 496 -35.09 4.90 43.50
C ALA A 496 -34.94 5.94 44.62
N VAL A 497 -34.03 6.91 44.47
CA VAL A 497 -33.85 8.01 45.42
C VAL A 497 -35.11 8.86 45.53
N VAL A 498 -35.72 9.22 44.40
CA VAL A 498 -36.98 9.98 44.37
C VAL A 498 -38.11 9.21 45.07
N LEU A 499 -38.24 7.90 44.82
CA LEU A 499 -39.23 7.04 45.48
C LEU A 499 -38.99 6.94 46.99
N VAL A 500 -37.73 6.82 47.42
CA VAL A 500 -37.38 6.79 48.86
C VAL A 500 -37.69 8.13 49.53
N VAL A 501 -37.34 9.26 48.89
CA VAL A 501 -37.63 10.60 49.39
C VAL A 501 -39.14 10.85 49.44
N ALA A 502 -39.88 10.45 48.42
CA ALA A 502 -41.35 10.53 48.37
C ALA A 502 -42.00 9.68 49.47
N ARG A 503 -41.55 8.43 49.67
CA ARG A 503 -42.01 7.57 50.76
C ARG A 503 -41.68 8.14 52.14
N ARG A 504 -40.49 8.71 52.32
CA ARG A 504 -40.10 9.39 53.58
C ARG A 504 -40.98 10.61 53.83
N ARG A 505 -41.22 11.46 52.82
CA ARG A 505 -42.14 12.61 52.92
C ARG A 505 -43.57 12.18 53.23
N TRP A 506 -44.07 11.13 52.58
CA TRP A 506 -45.40 10.59 52.82
C TRP A 506 -45.54 10.03 54.25
N LYS A 507 -44.56 9.24 54.74
CA LYS A 507 -44.53 8.79 56.15
C LYS A 507 -44.44 9.95 57.14
N ARG A 508 -43.70 11.02 56.82
CA ARG A 508 -43.60 12.23 57.66
C ARG A 508 -44.93 13.00 57.71
N ASN A 509 -45.64 13.10 56.59
CA ASN A 509 -46.98 13.70 56.53
C ASN A 509 -48.04 12.85 57.24
N GLN A 510 -47.96 11.51 57.15
CA GLN A 510 -48.78 10.59 57.92
C GLN A 510 -48.55 10.74 59.44
N ARG A 511 -47.28 10.86 59.88
CA ARG A 511 -46.94 11.13 61.29
C ARG A 511 -47.44 12.50 61.76
N ARG A 512 -47.34 13.56 60.93
CA ARG A 512 -47.91 14.88 61.24
C ARG A 512 -49.45 14.86 61.34
N LYS A 513 -50.14 14.10 60.47
CA LYS A 513 -51.60 13.90 60.58
C LYS A 513 -51.99 13.11 61.85
N ARG A 514 -51.19 12.15 62.29
CA ARG A 514 -51.41 11.41 63.56
C ARG A 514 -51.11 12.27 64.81
N ALA A 515 -50.10 13.14 64.77
CA ALA A 515 -49.77 14.03 65.88
C ALA A 515 -50.77 15.19 66.06
N SER A 516 -51.53 15.54 65.02
CA SER A 516 -52.57 16.60 65.07
C SER A 516 -53.86 16.17 65.80
N ASN A 517 -54.00 14.90 66.19
CA ASN A 517 -55.25 14.36 66.77
C ASN A 517 -55.22 14.21 68.31
N TYR A 518 -54.16 14.66 68.98
CA TYR A 518 -54.15 14.77 70.45
C TYR A 518 -54.04 16.24 70.84
N GLY A 519 -55.19 16.92 70.92
CA GLY A 519 -55.31 18.20 71.59
C GLY A 519 -55.64 17.98 73.07
N GLU A 520 -54.68 18.25 73.95
CA GLU A 520 -54.92 18.36 75.38
C GLU A 520 -55.68 19.67 75.67
N ARG A 521 -56.83 19.53 76.35
CA ARG A 521 -57.53 20.62 77.06
C ARG A 521 -56.94 20.72 78.47
N GLN A 522 -56.43 21.90 78.84
CA GLN A 522 -56.20 22.26 80.25
C GLN A 522 -57.48 22.78 80.92
N PRO A 523 -57.71 22.48 82.22
CA PRO A 523 -58.57 23.26 83.10
C PRO A 523 -57.77 24.22 84.02
N LEU A 524 -58.50 25.17 84.60
CA LEU A 524 -58.08 26.36 85.36
C LEU A 524 -57.98 26.14 86.88
N LEU A 525 -57.04 26.87 87.52
CA LEU A 525 -56.95 27.35 88.93
C LEU A 525 -56.69 26.28 90.03
N GLN A 526 -56.00 26.49 91.18
CA GLN A 526 -55.58 27.66 91.98
C GLN A 526 -54.59 27.24 93.11
N SER A 527 -53.82 28.20 93.67
CA SER A 527 -53.17 28.24 95.02
C SER A 527 -52.01 27.25 95.30
N SER A 528 -50.98 27.48 96.13
CA SER A 528 -50.53 28.55 97.05
C SER A 528 -49.06 28.26 97.44
N SER A 529 -48.36 29.29 97.93
CA SER A 529 -47.36 29.31 99.01
C SER A 529 -46.04 28.49 98.97
N GLU A 530 -44.96 29.22 99.26
CA GLU A 530 -43.82 28.87 100.15
C GLU A 530 -42.80 27.83 99.64
N GLU A 531 -41.57 28.22 99.34
CA GLU A 531 -40.39 28.44 100.22
C GLU A 531 -39.41 27.26 100.15
N GLY A 532 -38.12 27.56 100.23
CA GLY A 532 -37.06 26.60 100.56
C GLY A 532 -36.39 25.94 99.34
N SER A 533 -35.24 26.41 98.86
CA SER A 533 -33.90 26.23 99.45
C SER A 533 -33.24 24.90 99.09
N SER A 534 -32.09 25.04 98.41
CA SER A 534 -30.92 24.13 98.45
C SER A 534 -31.12 22.76 97.78
N SER A 535 -30.13 22.06 97.25
CA SER A 535 -28.72 22.29 96.94
C SER A 535 -28.20 20.95 96.41
N TYR A 536 -27.01 20.99 95.81
CA TYR A 536 -26.07 19.87 95.67
C TYR A 536 -26.41 18.79 94.61
N GLN A 537 -25.57 18.68 93.57
CA GLN A 537 -24.37 17.79 93.48
C GLN A 537 -24.82 16.35 93.15
N THR A 538 -24.15 15.52 92.34
CA THR A 538 -22.80 15.45 91.78
C THR A 538 -22.83 14.39 90.67
N THR A 539 -21.93 14.51 89.70
CA THR A 539 -21.13 13.43 89.05
C THR A 539 -21.67 12.00 88.98
N LEU A 540 -21.60 11.41 87.78
CA LEU A 540 -20.42 10.65 87.33
C LEU A 540 -20.44 10.46 85.82
#